data_AF-A0A3C0NYZ1-F1
#
_entry.id   AF-A0A3C0NYZ1-F1
#
_cell.length_a   1.000
_cell.length_b   1.000
_cell.length_c   1.000
_cell.angle_alpha   90.00
_cell.angle_beta   90.00
_cell.angle_gamma   90.00
#
_symmetry.space_group_name_H-M   'P 1'
#
loop_
_entity.id
_entity.type
_entity.pdbx_description
1 polymer ?
#
loop_
_entity_poly.entity_id
_entity_poly.type
_entity_poly.pdbx_seq_one_letter_code
_entity_poly.pdbx_strand_id
1 'polypeptide(L)'
;PVRDRQVKEFLMSNLHVPDYKADILTSFAQGNVGKAIEAARSPEFEEMTEKAIQILKSYGNRNVGEVLDVVRMMSDDKQNINEYLEFFSMWFRDVLMFKATREVDSLIFKDEINAIRSRASVSSYEGLEKILEAIEKAEQRLRANVNFDLVMELLFLTIREN
;
A
#
# COMPACT_ATOMS: atom_id res chain seq x y z
N PRO A 1 -3.68 12.73 12.38
CA PRO A 1 -4.42 13.70 13.25
C PRO A 1 -4.78 13.05 14.60
N VAL A 2 -5.29 13.79 15.59
CA VAL A 2 -5.53 13.30 16.99
C VAL A 2 -6.13 11.88 17.07
N ARG A 3 -7.04 11.52 16.15
CA ARG A 3 -7.63 10.18 16.07
C ARG A 3 -6.61 9.06 15.83
N ASP A 4 -5.63 9.25 14.95
CA ASP A 4 -4.61 8.25 14.64
C ASP A 4 -3.74 7.96 15.86
N ARG A 5 -3.38 9.01 16.62
CA ARG A 5 -2.63 8.84 17.87
C ARG A 5 -3.43 8.03 18.89
N GLN A 6 -4.72 8.31 19.01
CA GLN A 6 -5.63 7.57 19.89
C GLN A 6 -5.82 6.11 19.44
N VAL A 7 -5.92 5.87 18.13
CA VAL A 7 -5.98 4.50 17.55
C VAL A 7 -4.70 3.75 17.89
N LYS A 8 -3.54 4.33 17.63
CA LYS A 8 -2.23 3.72 17.93
C LYS A 8 -2.08 3.40 19.40
N GLU A 9 -2.37 4.36 20.29
CA GLU A 9 -2.33 4.17 21.74
C GLU A 9 -3.26 3.02 22.19
N PHE A 10 -4.46 2.92 21.61
CA PHE A 10 -5.40 1.82 21.88
C PHE A 10 -4.87 0.47 21.40
N LEU A 11 -4.35 0.38 20.18
CA LEU A 11 -3.79 -0.86 19.64
C LEU A 11 -2.62 -1.37 20.52
N MET A 12 -1.74 -0.47 20.96
CA MET A 12 -0.61 -0.83 21.79
C MET A 12 -1.02 -1.21 23.21
N SER A 13 -1.91 -0.43 23.85
CA SER A 13 -2.25 -0.61 25.26
C SER A 13 -3.27 -1.72 25.50
N ASN A 14 -4.25 -1.87 24.61
CA ASN A 14 -5.37 -2.81 24.80
C ASN A 14 -5.17 -4.11 24.03
N LEU A 15 -4.54 -4.06 22.86
CA LEU A 15 -4.30 -5.24 22.02
C LEU A 15 -2.84 -5.70 22.03
N HIS A 16 -1.96 -5.03 22.79
CA HIS A 16 -0.54 -5.37 22.95
C HIS A 16 0.21 -5.47 21.62
N VAL A 17 -0.22 -4.68 20.63
CA VAL A 17 0.41 -4.62 19.31
C VAL A 17 1.74 -3.86 19.43
N PRO A 18 2.85 -4.38 18.86
CA PRO A 18 4.11 -3.65 18.81
C PRO A 18 4.02 -2.31 18.06
N ASP A 19 4.86 -1.35 18.44
CA ASP A 19 4.86 0.02 17.91
C ASP A 19 4.88 0.09 16.37
N TYR A 20 5.81 -0.63 15.73
CA TYR A 20 5.95 -0.65 14.27
C TYR A 20 4.67 -1.15 13.58
N LYS A 21 4.02 -2.18 14.13
CA LYS A 21 2.78 -2.75 13.59
C LYS A 21 1.59 -1.83 13.86
N ALA A 22 1.60 -1.12 14.98
CA ALA A 22 0.56 -0.14 15.31
C ALA A 22 0.56 1.05 14.33
N ASP A 23 1.72 1.48 13.82
CA ASP A 23 1.81 2.50 12.77
C ASP A 23 1.15 2.03 11.45
N ILE A 24 1.47 0.82 11.01
CA ILE A 24 0.88 0.23 9.79
C ILE A 24 -0.64 0.11 9.93
N LEU A 25 -1.13 -0.48 11.03
CA LEU A 25 -2.55 -0.67 11.28
C LEU A 25 -3.31 0.66 11.39
N THR A 26 -2.71 1.67 12.03
CA THR A 26 -3.31 2.99 12.17
C THR A 26 -3.44 3.68 10.82
N SER A 27 -2.38 3.63 10.00
CA SER A 27 -2.40 4.19 8.65
C SER A 27 -3.42 3.47 7.77
N PHE A 28 -3.42 2.13 7.79
CA PHE A 28 -4.35 1.28 7.04
C PHE A 28 -5.82 1.52 7.42
N ALA A 29 -6.07 1.81 8.69
CA ALA A 29 -7.40 2.09 9.21
C ALA A 29 -7.99 3.40 8.69
N GLN A 30 -7.17 4.35 8.22
CA GLN A 30 -7.60 5.68 7.76
C GLN A 30 -8.58 6.37 8.74
N GLY A 31 -8.31 6.24 10.04
CA GLY A 31 -9.14 6.80 11.11
C GLY A 31 -10.37 5.97 11.51
N ASN A 32 -10.59 4.79 10.90
CA ASN A 32 -11.61 3.82 11.31
C ASN A 32 -11.05 2.85 12.37
N VAL A 33 -11.33 3.12 13.64
CA VAL A 33 -10.89 2.28 14.78
C VAL A 33 -11.34 0.83 14.63
N GLY A 34 -12.55 0.57 14.11
CA GLY A 34 -13.05 -0.79 13.90
C GLY A 34 -12.18 -1.58 12.91
N LYS A 35 -11.86 -0.95 11.77
CA LYS A 35 -10.94 -1.51 10.76
C LYS A 35 -9.56 -1.81 11.35
N ALA A 36 -9.05 -0.91 12.21
CA ALA A 36 -7.78 -1.12 12.90
C ALA A 36 -7.80 -2.37 13.82
N ILE A 37 -8.88 -2.55 14.59
CA ILE A 37 -9.04 -3.66 15.53
C ILE A 37 -9.22 -4.99 14.79
N GLU A 38 -10.01 -5.00 13.71
CA GLU A 38 -10.20 -6.18 12.87
C GLU A 38 -8.88 -6.62 12.23
N ALA A 39 -8.16 -5.67 11.62
CA ALA A 39 -6.84 -5.92 11.03
C ALA A 39 -5.82 -6.40 12.07
N ALA A 40 -5.82 -5.83 13.28
CA ALA A 40 -4.91 -6.24 14.36
C ALA A 40 -5.12 -7.69 14.81
N ARG A 41 -6.34 -8.23 14.62
CA ARG A 41 -6.73 -9.59 15.02
C ARG A 41 -6.66 -10.59 13.87
N SER A 42 -6.54 -10.13 12.63
CA SER A 42 -6.45 -10.99 11.45
C SER A 42 -5.02 -11.58 11.32
N PRO A 43 -4.87 -12.91 11.35
CA PRO A 43 -3.60 -13.56 11.04
C PRO A 43 -3.13 -13.28 9.61
N GLU A 44 -4.06 -13.08 8.68
CA GLU A 44 -3.82 -12.90 7.24
C GLU A 44 -3.29 -11.49 6.92
N PHE A 45 -3.47 -10.52 7.81
CA PHE A 45 -3.07 -9.13 7.60
C PHE A 45 -1.57 -8.98 7.33
N GLU A 46 -0.74 -9.69 8.09
CA GLU A 46 0.72 -9.65 7.93
C GLU A 46 1.14 -10.22 6.57
N GLU A 47 0.59 -11.39 6.23
CA GLU A 47 0.86 -12.06 4.95
C GLU A 47 0.44 -11.18 3.76
N MET A 48 -0.72 -10.53 3.86
CA MET A 48 -1.20 -9.61 2.82
C MET A 48 -0.32 -8.37 2.69
N THR A 49 0.13 -7.81 3.82
CA THR A 49 1.06 -6.67 3.84
C THR A 49 2.35 -7.06 3.12
N GLU A 50 2.96 -8.18 3.50
CA GLU A 50 4.19 -8.68 2.87
C GLU A 50 4.01 -8.92 1.38
N LYS A 51 2.93 -9.58 0.96
CA LYS A 51 2.61 -9.81 -0.46
C LYS A 51 2.48 -8.50 -1.23
N ALA A 52 1.75 -7.53 -0.68
CA ALA A 52 1.58 -6.22 -1.32
C ALA A 52 2.93 -5.53 -1.55
N ILE A 53 3.79 -5.50 -0.54
CA ILE A 53 5.12 -4.91 -0.63
C ILE A 53 6.02 -5.66 -1.64
N GLN A 54 5.96 -6.99 -1.67
CA GLN A 54 6.73 -7.80 -2.65
C GLN A 54 6.31 -7.51 -4.10
N ILE A 55 5.00 -7.33 -4.34
CA ILE A 55 4.49 -6.92 -5.66
C ILE A 55 5.11 -5.59 -6.09
N LEU A 56 5.14 -4.59 -5.20
CA LEU A 56 5.69 -3.26 -5.51
C LEU A 56 7.20 -3.27 -5.72
N LYS A 57 7.95 -3.99 -4.88
CA LYS A 57 9.42 -4.11 -4.96
C LYS A 57 9.89 -4.70 -6.27
N SER A 58 9.14 -5.66 -6.79
CA SER A 58 9.52 -6.39 -7.99
C SER A 58 9.21 -5.63 -9.28
N TYR A 59 8.52 -4.48 -9.21
CA TYR A 59 7.87 -3.87 -10.37
C TYR A 59 8.74 -2.91 -11.20
N GLY A 60 9.87 -2.43 -10.66
CA GLY A 60 10.71 -1.41 -11.33
C GLY A 60 11.42 -1.82 -12.62
N ASN A 61 11.47 -3.13 -12.93
CA ASN A 61 12.18 -3.67 -14.11
C ASN A 61 11.34 -4.65 -14.95
N ARG A 62 10.02 -4.75 -14.68
CA ARG A 62 9.18 -5.77 -15.29
C ARG A 62 8.75 -5.44 -16.70
N ASN A 63 8.78 -6.43 -17.59
CA ASN A 63 8.20 -6.33 -18.93
C ASN A 63 6.66 -6.43 -18.88
N VAL A 64 5.97 -6.14 -19.99
CA VAL A 64 4.49 -6.21 -20.09
C VAL A 64 3.94 -7.60 -19.72
N GLY A 65 4.65 -8.69 -20.05
CA GLY A 65 4.23 -10.05 -19.73
C GLY A 65 4.19 -10.32 -18.22
N GLU A 66 5.20 -9.85 -17.50
CA GLU A 66 5.26 -9.99 -16.04
C GLU A 66 4.19 -9.18 -15.30
N VAL A 67 3.59 -8.16 -15.95
CA VAL A 67 2.41 -7.45 -15.43
C VAL A 67 1.21 -8.39 -15.37
N LEU A 68 0.99 -9.16 -16.42
CA LEU A 68 -0.14 -10.08 -16.52
C LEU A 68 -0.03 -11.21 -15.49
N ASP A 69 1.18 -11.64 -15.17
CA ASP A 69 1.40 -12.66 -14.13
C ASP A 69 1.04 -12.14 -12.74
N VAL A 70 1.37 -10.88 -12.43
CA VAL A 70 0.93 -10.23 -11.18
C VAL A 70 -0.59 -10.13 -11.14
N VAL A 71 -1.22 -9.67 -12.23
CA VAL A 71 -2.68 -9.54 -12.29
C VAL A 71 -3.33 -10.89 -12.01
N ARG A 72 -2.88 -11.97 -12.68
CA ARG A 72 -3.40 -13.34 -12.45
C ARG A 72 -3.23 -13.79 -11.00
N MET A 73 -2.06 -13.57 -10.41
CA MET A 73 -1.81 -13.90 -9.01
C MET A 73 -2.77 -13.15 -8.07
N MET A 74 -3.08 -11.88 -8.36
CA MET A 74 -4.03 -11.10 -7.58
C MET A 74 -5.49 -11.48 -7.84
N SER A 75 -5.83 -11.99 -9.02
CA SER A 75 -7.20 -12.44 -9.34
C SER A 75 -7.66 -13.58 -8.44
N ASP A 76 -6.75 -14.44 -7.97
CA ASP A 76 -7.04 -15.51 -7.01
C ASP A 76 -7.41 -14.96 -5.62
N ASP A 77 -6.97 -13.74 -5.29
CA ASP A 77 -7.20 -13.07 -4.00
C ASP A 77 -8.00 -11.76 -4.14
N LYS A 78 -8.81 -11.65 -5.20
CA LYS A 78 -9.56 -10.43 -5.55
C LYS A 78 -10.52 -9.95 -4.46
N GLN A 79 -10.89 -10.82 -3.52
CA GLN A 79 -11.74 -10.47 -2.38
C GLN A 79 -11.07 -9.48 -1.43
N ASN A 80 -9.74 -9.50 -1.37
CA ASN A 80 -8.91 -8.63 -0.52
C ASN A 80 -8.32 -7.44 -1.30
N ILE A 81 -8.85 -7.13 -2.48
CA ILE A 81 -8.23 -6.14 -3.38
C ILE A 81 -8.19 -4.74 -2.79
N ASN A 82 -9.19 -4.35 -2.01
CA ASN A 82 -9.23 -3.02 -1.41
C ASN A 82 -8.07 -2.84 -0.42
N GLU A 83 -7.73 -3.90 0.29
CA GLU A 83 -6.64 -3.93 1.24
C GLU A 83 -5.28 -3.86 0.53
N TYR A 84 -5.10 -4.56 -0.60
CA TYR A 84 -3.92 -4.39 -1.45
C TYR A 84 -3.77 -2.95 -1.97
N LEU A 85 -4.86 -2.35 -2.47
CA LEU A 85 -4.82 -0.97 -2.98
C LEU A 85 -4.49 0.04 -1.86
N GLU A 86 -4.98 -0.20 -0.63
CA GLU A 86 -4.60 0.58 0.55
C GLU A 86 -3.10 0.49 0.82
N PHE A 87 -2.52 -0.72 0.84
CA PHE A 87 -1.09 -0.90 1.03
C PHE A 87 -0.25 -0.26 -0.09
N PHE A 88 -0.71 -0.35 -1.34
CA PHE A 88 -0.04 0.33 -2.46
C PHE A 88 -0.03 1.85 -2.24
N SER A 89 -1.17 2.43 -1.87
CA SER A 89 -1.31 3.86 -1.58
C SER A 89 -0.37 4.28 -0.44
N MET A 90 -0.37 3.54 0.67
CA MET A 90 0.51 3.79 1.81
C MET A 90 1.99 3.75 1.41
N TRP A 91 2.40 2.74 0.62
CA TRP A 91 3.79 2.61 0.22
C TRP A 91 4.23 3.73 -0.72
N PHE A 92 3.41 4.12 -1.70
CA PHE A 92 3.73 5.25 -2.58
C PHE A 92 3.70 6.60 -1.85
N ARG A 93 2.90 6.75 -0.79
CA ARG A 93 2.97 7.90 0.12
C ARG A 93 4.29 7.94 0.88
N ASP A 94 4.80 6.81 1.36
CA ASP A 94 6.14 6.73 1.96
C ASP A 94 7.25 7.09 0.95
N VAL A 95 7.15 6.63 -0.29
CA VAL A 95 8.08 7.00 -1.37
C VAL A 95 8.06 8.51 -1.60
N LEU A 96 6.88 9.11 -1.70
CA LEU A 96 6.71 10.55 -1.87
C LEU A 96 7.25 11.33 -0.67
N MET A 97 6.94 10.86 0.55
CA MET A 97 7.39 11.48 1.78
C MET A 97 8.91 11.45 1.89
N PHE A 98 9.53 10.28 1.71
CA PHE A 98 10.97 10.14 1.73
C PHE A 98 11.65 11.00 0.65
N LYS A 99 11.06 11.08 -0.55
CA LYS A 99 11.59 11.93 -1.63
C LYS A 99 11.62 13.41 -1.21
N ALA A 100 10.61 13.87 -0.46
CA ALA A 100 10.49 15.25 -0.01
C ALA A 100 11.36 15.59 1.21
N THR A 101 11.41 14.72 2.23
CA THR A 101 12.05 15.06 3.52
C THR A 101 13.38 14.36 3.76
N ARG A 102 13.61 13.19 3.14
CA ARG A 102 14.71 12.27 3.46
C ARG A 102 14.67 11.71 4.90
N GLU A 103 13.58 11.93 5.63
CA GLU A 103 13.40 11.45 6.99
C GLU A 103 12.86 10.01 6.97
N VAL A 104 13.51 9.12 7.73
CA VAL A 104 13.12 7.70 7.81
C VAL A 104 12.11 7.47 8.94
N ASP A 105 12.21 8.23 10.03
CA ASP A 105 11.36 8.06 11.21
C ASP A 105 9.88 8.37 10.94
N SER A 106 9.60 9.17 9.91
CA SER A 106 8.25 9.51 9.46
C SER A 106 7.59 8.45 8.56
N LEU A 107 8.33 7.42 8.13
CA LEU A 107 7.82 6.40 7.21
C LEU A 107 7.05 5.33 7.96
N ILE A 108 6.03 4.76 7.31
CA ILE A 108 5.26 3.63 7.83
C ILE A 108 6.03 2.32 7.64
N PHE A 109 6.56 2.07 6.43
CA PHE A 109 7.29 0.86 6.08
C PHE A 109 8.80 1.05 6.24
N LYS A 110 9.26 1.36 7.46
CA LYS A 110 10.67 1.67 7.78
C LYS A 110 11.63 0.56 7.36
N ASP A 111 11.22 -0.70 7.52
CA ASP A 111 12.03 -1.87 7.16
C ASP A 111 12.26 -1.98 5.64
N GLU A 112 11.45 -1.29 4.84
CA GLU A 112 11.50 -1.28 3.38
C GLU A 112 12.22 -0.04 2.81
N ILE A 113 12.95 0.68 3.65
CA ILE A 113 13.64 1.93 3.29
C ILE A 113 14.51 1.82 2.04
N ASN A 114 15.16 0.67 1.81
CA ASN A 114 16.01 0.48 0.64
C ASN A 114 15.19 0.49 -0.66
N ALA A 115 14.02 -0.17 -0.65
CA ALA A 115 13.11 -0.17 -1.80
C ALA A 115 12.48 1.21 -2.00
N ILE A 116 12.05 1.86 -0.92
CA ILE A 116 11.48 3.21 -0.93
C ILE A 116 12.48 4.21 -1.52
N ARG A 117 13.73 4.18 -1.07
CA ARG A 117 14.82 5.02 -1.57
C ARG A 117 15.09 4.79 -3.06
N SER A 118 15.17 3.53 -3.46
CA SER A 118 15.38 3.15 -4.87
C SER A 118 14.27 3.73 -5.74
N ARG A 119 13.00 3.53 -5.36
CA ARG A 119 11.85 4.06 -6.09
C ARG A 119 11.83 5.58 -6.13
N ALA A 120 12.07 6.25 -5.00
CA ALA A 120 12.12 7.71 -4.92
C ALA A 120 13.23 8.33 -5.80
N SER A 121 14.27 7.56 -6.14
CA SER A 121 15.37 8.02 -7.00
C SER A 121 15.01 8.04 -8.48
N VAL A 122 14.07 7.20 -8.92
CA VAL A 122 13.68 7.07 -10.34
C VAL A 122 12.35 7.74 -10.68
N SER A 123 11.42 7.81 -9.73
CA SER A 123 10.09 8.43 -9.95
C SER A 123 10.11 9.94 -9.77
N SER A 124 9.44 10.70 -10.63
CA SER A 124 9.24 12.14 -10.45
C SER A 124 8.11 12.43 -9.44
N TYR A 125 7.97 13.67 -8.98
CA TYR A 125 6.84 14.05 -8.12
C TYR A 125 5.51 13.87 -8.85
N GLU A 126 5.44 14.32 -10.11
CA GLU A 126 4.25 14.13 -10.95
C GLU A 126 3.99 12.66 -11.22
N GLY A 127 5.04 11.84 -11.36
CA GLY A 127 4.91 10.40 -11.57
C GLY A 127 4.29 9.71 -10.35
N LEU A 128 4.74 10.04 -9.14
CA LEU A 128 4.17 9.51 -7.90
C LEU A 128 2.72 9.94 -7.69
N GLU A 129 2.40 11.20 -8.02
CA GLU A 129 1.02 11.70 -7.98
C GLU A 129 0.11 10.94 -8.95
N LYS A 130 0.55 10.71 -10.19
CA LYS A 130 -0.19 9.88 -11.17
C LYS A 130 -0.45 8.47 -10.68
N ILE A 131 0.51 7.86 -9.99
CA ILE A 131 0.35 6.52 -9.42
C ILE A 131 -0.72 6.55 -8.33
N LEU A 132 -0.66 7.50 -7.40
CA LEU A 132 -1.65 7.63 -6.33
C LEU A 132 -3.07 7.86 -6.88
N GLU A 133 -3.22 8.71 -7.90
CA GLU A 133 -4.49 8.89 -8.60
C GLU A 133 -4.96 7.61 -9.30
N ALA A 134 -4.05 6.83 -9.88
CA ALA A 134 -4.39 5.59 -10.56
C ALA A 134 -4.89 4.52 -9.57
N ILE A 135 -4.32 4.47 -8.37
CA ILE A 135 -4.79 3.60 -7.28
C ILE A 135 -6.21 4.00 -6.87
N GLU A 136 -6.48 5.29 -6.65
CA GLU A 136 -7.82 5.77 -6.31
C GLU A 136 -8.84 5.46 -7.41
N LYS A 137 -8.48 5.70 -8.68
CA LYS A 137 -9.31 5.36 -9.84
C LYS A 137 -9.56 3.85 -9.93
N ALA A 138 -8.58 3.01 -9.59
CA ALA A 138 -8.74 1.56 -9.57
C ALA A 138 -9.77 1.14 -8.53
N GLU A 139 -9.69 1.66 -7.30
CA GLU A 139 -10.70 1.38 -6.27
C GLU A 139 -12.11 1.79 -6.71
N GLN A 140 -12.26 2.99 -7.27
CA GLN A 140 -13.56 3.49 -7.74
C GLN A 140 -14.15 2.59 -8.84
N ARG A 141 -13.32 2.13 -9.79
CA ARG A 141 -13.73 1.23 -10.87
C ARG A 141 -14.13 -0.14 -10.35
N LEU A 142 -13.38 -0.71 -9.41
CA LEU A 142 -13.71 -2.00 -8.81
C LEU A 142 -15.00 -1.93 -8.01
N ARG A 143 -15.22 -0.85 -7.23
CA ARG A 143 -16.50 -0.58 -6.54
C ARG A 143 -17.67 -0.47 -7.52
N ALA A 144 -17.42 0.03 -8.74
CA ALA A 144 -18.40 0.07 -9.82
C ALA A 144 -18.53 -1.25 -10.61
N ASN A 145 -17.95 -2.35 -10.12
CA ASN A 145 -17.95 -3.68 -10.74
C ASN A 145 -17.36 -3.74 -12.16
N VAL A 146 -16.39 -2.86 -12.47
CA VAL A 146 -15.60 -2.96 -13.70
C VAL A 146 -14.73 -4.23 -13.66
N ASN A 147 -14.41 -4.79 -14.83
CA ASN A 147 -13.58 -5.99 -14.95
C ASN A 147 -12.24 -5.84 -14.19
N PHE A 148 -11.98 -6.78 -13.27
CA PHE A 148 -10.82 -6.76 -12.40
C PHE A 148 -9.50 -6.72 -13.17
N ASP A 149 -9.31 -7.67 -14.11
CA ASP A 149 -8.05 -7.83 -14.84
C ASP A 149 -7.69 -6.54 -15.58
N LEU A 150 -8.66 -5.91 -16.26
CA LEU A 150 -8.47 -4.63 -16.94
C LEU A 150 -8.10 -3.50 -15.99
N VAL A 151 -8.77 -3.38 -14.84
CA VAL A 151 -8.47 -2.33 -13.87
C VAL A 151 -7.06 -2.49 -13.31
N MET A 152 -6.68 -3.71 -12.96
CA MET A 152 -5.36 -4.01 -12.41
C MET A 152 -4.27 -3.83 -13.47
N GLU A 153 -4.50 -4.25 -14.71
CA GLU A 153 -3.58 -4.01 -15.81
C GLU A 153 -3.31 -2.51 -16.00
N LEU A 154 -4.34 -1.68 -16.05
CA LEU A 154 -4.19 -0.22 -16.18
C LEU A 154 -3.42 0.41 -15.01
N LEU A 155 -3.73 -0.01 -13.78
CA LEU A 155 -3.03 0.45 -12.59
C LEU A 155 -1.53 0.11 -12.68
N PHE A 156 -1.23 -1.14 -12.97
CA PHE A 156 0.12 -1.64 -12.99
C PHE A 156 0.95 -1.07 -14.16
N LEU A 157 0.35 -0.86 -15.33
CA LEU A 157 0.99 -0.10 -16.42
C LEU A 157 1.36 1.32 -15.98
N THR A 158 0.46 2.01 -15.27
CA THR A 158 0.72 3.36 -14.73
C THR A 158 1.88 3.36 -13.73
N ILE A 159 1.92 2.35 -12.84
CA ILE A 159 3.03 2.15 -11.89
C ILE A 159 4.35 1.89 -12.61
N ARG A 160 4.35 1.19 -13.75
CA ARG A 160 5.58 0.92 -14.51
C ARG A 160 6.18 2.19 -15.11
N GLU A 161 5.31 3.01 -15.68
CA GLU A 161 5.71 4.16 -16.53
C GLU A 161 6.17 5.37 -15.72
N ASN A 162 5.97 5.36 -14.40
CA ASN A 162 6.25 6.47 -13.49
C ASN A 162 7.09 6.00 -12.31
#